data_AF-A0A1B6G3Q2-F1
#
_entry.id   AF-A0A1B6G3Q2-F1
#
_cell.length_a   1.000
_cell.length_b   1.000
_cell.length_c   1.000
_cell.angle_alpha   90.00
_cell.angle_beta   90.00
_cell.angle_gamma   90.00
#
_symmetry.space_group_name_H-M   'P 1'
#
loop_
_entity.id
_entity.type
_entity.pdbx_description
1 polymer ?
#
loop_
_entity_poly.entity_id
_entity_poly.type
_entity_poly.pdbx_seq_one_letter_code
_entity_poly.pdbx_strand_id
1 'polypeptide(L)'
;RIPSVHPNVNYDECVKFLLNQAKCLNLGSRVIEIVHSKPIVVLTWVGKSPELPSILLNSHMDVVPVFEEFWIHHPFEGYYDKESGKIYGRGTQDMKSVGIQYLEAIRRLKRDGVELTRTVHVSFVPDE
;
A
#
# COMPACT_ATOMS: atom_id res chain seq x y z
N ARG A 1 0.45 10.28 -4.71
CA ARG A 1 1.33 11.44 -4.47
C ARG A 1 2.78 11.05 -4.31
N ILE A 2 3.12 10.05 -3.49
CA ILE A 2 4.49 9.53 -3.43
C ILE A 2 4.90 8.96 -4.81
N PRO A 3 5.92 9.52 -5.47
CA PRO A 3 6.31 9.15 -6.83
C PRO A 3 7.30 7.97 -6.82
N SER A 4 6.80 6.77 -6.52
CA SER A 4 7.59 5.53 -6.57
C SER A 4 7.74 5.00 -8.01
N VAL A 5 8.23 5.84 -8.93
CA VAL A 5 8.24 5.57 -10.38
C VAL A 5 9.57 5.00 -10.86
N HIS A 6 9.49 3.96 -11.69
CA HIS A 6 10.65 3.35 -12.34
C HIS A 6 11.42 4.33 -13.25
N PRO A 7 12.71 4.10 -13.52
CA PRO A 7 13.53 2.95 -13.09
C PRO A 7 14.25 3.15 -11.75
N ASN A 8 14.36 4.39 -11.27
CA ASN A 8 15.15 4.74 -10.08
C ASN A 8 14.23 5.05 -8.90
N VAL A 9 13.49 4.05 -8.46
CA VAL A 9 12.48 4.22 -7.41
C VAL A 9 13.13 4.52 -6.06
N ASN A 10 12.75 5.62 -5.42
CA ASN A 10 13.02 5.85 -4.00
C ASN A 10 11.82 5.36 -3.16
N TYR A 11 12.00 4.27 -2.42
CA TYR A 11 10.95 3.68 -1.59
C TYR A 11 10.84 4.28 -0.18
N ASP A 12 11.73 5.16 0.25
CA ASP A 12 11.79 5.65 1.63
C ASP A 12 10.46 6.26 2.09
N GLU A 13 9.86 7.11 1.25
CA GLU A 13 8.58 7.74 1.57
C GLU A 13 7.42 6.73 1.52
N CYS A 14 7.49 5.69 0.68
CA CYS A 14 6.52 4.59 0.72
C CYS A 14 6.63 3.80 2.03
N VAL A 15 7.85 3.39 2.42
CA VAL A 15 8.10 2.65 3.66
C VAL A 15 7.63 3.47 4.86
N LYS A 16 8.03 4.74 4.95
CA LYS A 16 7.62 5.66 6.00
C LYS A 16 6.09 5.83 6.07
N PHE A 17 5.44 5.97 4.92
CA PHE A 17 3.97 6.02 4.85
C PHE A 17 3.35 4.75 5.44
N LEU A 18 3.80 3.57 5.02
CA LEU A 18 3.27 2.28 5.47
C LEU A 18 3.51 2.02 6.96
N LEU A 19 4.68 2.37 7.48
CA LEU A 19 4.98 2.27 8.92
C LEU A 19 4.09 3.20 9.76
N ASN A 20 3.81 4.40 9.26
CA ASN A 20 2.84 5.30 9.91
C ASN A 20 1.42 4.72 9.89
N GLN A 21 0.99 4.11 8.79
CA GLN A 21 -0.30 3.41 8.73
C GLN A 21 -0.38 2.26 9.74
N ALA A 22 0.69 1.45 9.84
CA ALA A 22 0.77 0.36 10.81
C ALA A 22 0.61 0.86 12.25
N LYS A 23 1.31 1.95 12.60
CA LYS A 23 1.21 2.58 13.92
C LYS A 23 -0.21 3.09 14.19
N CYS A 24 -0.82 3.81 13.25
CA CYS A 24 -2.19 4.31 13.40
C CYS A 24 -3.24 3.19 13.56
N LEU A 25 -3.00 2.04 12.93
CA LEU A 25 -3.91 0.88 12.96
C LEU A 25 -3.58 -0.13 14.08
N ASN A 26 -2.54 0.13 14.87
CA ASN A 26 -2.00 -0.81 15.86
C ASN A 26 -1.75 -2.20 15.24
N LEU A 27 -0.97 -2.22 14.16
CA LEU A 27 -0.51 -3.43 13.48
C LEU A 27 0.98 -3.64 13.78
N GLY A 28 1.39 -4.91 13.84
CA GLY A 28 2.82 -5.23 13.80
C GLY A 28 3.40 -4.85 12.44
N SER A 29 4.65 -4.39 12.38
CA SER A 29 5.31 -4.01 11.14
C SER A 29 6.72 -4.57 11.07
N ARG A 30 7.14 -5.06 9.91
CA ARG A 30 8.52 -5.44 9.60
C ARG A 30 8.91 -4.90 8.24
N VAL A 31 10.15 -4.44 8.13
CA VAL A 31 10.79 -4.11 6.85
C VAL A 31 11.87 -5.16 6.61
N ILE A 32 11.84 -5.79 5.44
CA ILE A 32 12.76 -6.85 5.04
C ILE A 32 13.45 -6.38 3.77
N GLU A 33 14.78 -6.28 3.81
CA GLU A 33 15.58 -5.88 2.65
C GLU A 33 16.47 -7.06 2.24
N ILE A 34 16.08 -7.74 1.16
CA ILE A 34 16.85 -8.88 0.59
C ILE A 34 17.83 -8.37 -0.47
N VAL A 35 17.38 -7.42 -1.29
CA VAL A 35 18.17 -6.74 -2.30
C VAL A 35 18.28 -5.28 -1.90
N HIS A 36 19.48 -4.71 -2.02
CA HIS A 36 19.72 -3.33 -1.64
C HIS A 36 18.73 -2.36 -2.32
N SER A 37 18.18 -1.43 -1.54
CA SER A 37 17.20 -0.44 -1.98
C SER A 37 15.86 -1.02 -2.48
N LYS A 38 15.59 -2.31 -2.22
CA LYS A 38 14.31 -2.97 -2.52
C LYS A 38 13.68 -3.51 -1.24
N PRO A 39 13.12 -2.64 -0.38
CA PRO A 39 12.51 -3.05 0.88
C PRO A 39 11.11 -3.65 0.66
N ILE A 40 10.85 -4.79 1.29
CA ILE A 40 9.51 -5.38 1.45
C ILE A 40 8.96 -4.94 2.81
N VAL A 41 7.75 -4.40 2.83
CA VAL A 41 7.06 -4.02 4.08
C VAL A 41 5.94 -5.00 4.36
N VAL A 42 5.97 -5.65 5.52
CA VAL A 42 4.92 -6.56 5.98
C VAL A 42 4.25 -5.99 7.22
N LEU A 43 2.94 -5.73 7.11
CA LEU A 43 2.07 -5.34 8.22
C LEU A 43 1.28 -6.56 8.69
N THR A 44 1.08 -6.72 9.99
CA THR A 44 0.47 -7.92 10.57
C THR A 44 -0.65 -7.56 11.54
N TRP A 45 -1.84 -8.10 11.26
CA TRP A 45 -2.96 -8.17 12.20
C TRP A 45 -3.07 -9.60 12.73
N VAL A 46 -2.63 -9.82 13.96
CA VAL A 46 -2.68 -11.13 14.62
C VAL A 46 -4.15 -11.52 14.87
N GLY A 47 -4.52 -12.73 14.45
CA GLY A 47 -5.83 -13.32 14.73
C GLY A 47 -5.86 -14.05 16.08
N LYS A 48 -7.04 -14.51 16.48
CA LYS A 48 -7.24 -15.28 17.73
C LYS A 48 -6.51 -16.62 17.77
N SER A 49 -6.28 -17.22 16.59
CA SER A 49 -5.64 -18.52 16.41
C SER A 49 -4.40 -18.37 15.51
N PRO A 50 -3.28 -17.81 16.03
CA PRO A 50 -2.08 -17.53 15.25
C PRO A 50 -1.36 -18.77 14.71
N GLU A 51 -1.69 -19.96 15.24
CA GLU A 51 -1.21 -21.26 14.77
C GLU A 51 -1.82 -21.69 13.43
N LEU A 52 -2.96 -21.10 13.03
CA LEU A 52 -3.58 -21.38 11.75
C LEU A 52 -2.84 -20.70 10.60
N PRO A 53 -2.87 -21.28 9.39
CA PRO A 53 -2.38 -20.60 8.19
C PRO A 53 -2.98 -19.20 8.04
N SER A 54 -2.11 -18.22 7.76
CA SER A 54 -2.46 -16.82 7.60
C SER A 54 -3.07 -16.53 6.24
N ILE A 55 -3.67 -15.33 6.12
CA ILE A 55 -4.11 -14.77 4.84
C ILE A 55 -3.10 -13.69 4.44
N LEU A 56 -2.62 -13.74 3.20
CA LEU A 56 -1.74 -12.73 2.64
C LEU A 56 -2.50 -11.82 1.67
N LEU A 57 -2.51 -10.53 1.97
CA LEU A 57 -2.97 -9.48 1.07
C LEU A 57 -1.74 -8.80 0.48
N ASN A 58 -1.38 -9.12 -0.77
CA ASN A 58 -0.16 -8.63 -1.40
C ASN A 58 -0.45 -7.47 -2.36
N SER A 59 0.44 -6.49 -2.40
CA SER A 59 0.44 -5.38 -3.36
C SER A 59 1.86 -4.89 -3.63
N HIS A 60 2.09 -4.25 -4.77
CA HIS A 60 3.37 -3.59 -5.06
C HIS A 60 3.29 -2.07 -4.80
N MET A 61 4.45 -1.44 -4.62
CA MET A 61 4.57 -0.03 -4.30
C MET A 61 4.91 0.83 -5.52
N ASP A 62 5.67 0.27 -6.45
CA ASP A 62 6.19 0.94 -7.62
C ASP A 62 5.16 1.14 -8.71
N VAL A 63 5.52 1.98 -9.67
CA VAL A 63 4.66 2.30 -10.79
C VAL A 63 5.52 2.51 -12.03
N VAL A 64 4.96 2.19 -13.19
CA VAL A 64 5.64 2.42 -14.47
C VAL A 64 5.78 3.92 -14.81
N PRO A 65 6.72 4.29 -15.69
CA PRO A 65 6.93 5.66 -16.15
C PRO A 65 5.69 6.32 -16.78
N VAL A 66 5.82 7.62 -17.06
CA VAL A 66 4.79 8.45 -17.68
C VAL A 66 5.42 9.32 -18.76
N PHE A 67 4.62 9.64 -19.77
CA PHE A 67 4.87 10.74 -20.71
C PHE A 67 3.93 11.87 -20.32
N GLU A 68 4.43 12.81 -19.52
CA GLU A 68 3.61 13.84 -18.85
C GLU A 68 2.80 14.70 -19.83
N GLU A 69 3.31 14.90 -21.05
CA GLU A 69 2.67 15.67 -22.11
C GLU A 69 1.31 15.10 -22.56
N PHE A 70 1.05 13.81 -22.30
CA PHE A 70 -0.23 13.16 -22.63
C PHE A 70 -1.19 13.09 -21.43
N TRP A 71 -0.80 13.63 -20.28
CA TRP A 71 -1.67 13.67 -19.11
C TRP A 71 -2.49 14.96 -19.06
N ILE A 72 -3.79 14.82 -18.86
CA ILE A 72 -4.70 15.95 -18.61
C ILE A 72 -4.55 16.57 -17.21
N HIS A 73 -3.96 15.83 -16.26
CA HIS A 73 -3.64 16.26 -14.90
C HIS A 73 -2.30 15.69 -14.49
N HIS A 74 -1.53 16.39 -13.66
CA HIS A 74 -0.20 15.94 -13.28
C HIS A 74 -0.23 14.53 -12.65
N PRO A 75 0.55 13.55 -13.18
CA PRO A 75 0.36 12.12 -12.88
C PRO A 75 0.57 11.75 -11.41
N PHE A 76 1.34 12.53 -10.67
CA PHE A 76 1.61 12.26 -9.25
C PHE A 76 0.84 13.18 -8.29
N GLU A 77 -0.09 14.01 -8.77
CA GLU A 77 -0.91 14.89 -7.92
C GLU A 77 -2.04 14.12 -7.21
N GLY A 78 -2.55 13.03 -7.80
CA GLY A 78 -3.75 12.37 -7.32
C GLY A 78 -4.96 13.31 -7.39
N TYR A 79 -5.14 13.96 -8.54
CA TYR A 79 -6.20 14.94 -8.78
C TYR A 79 -7.56 14.26 -8.72
N TYR A 80 -8.49 14.78 -7.91
CA TYR A 80 -9.86 14.31 -7.84
C TYR A 80 -10.76 15.27 -8.63
N ASP A 81 -11.28 14.76 -9.74
CA ASP A 81 -12.28 15.45 -10.54
C ASP A 81 -13.66 15.30 -9.87
N LYS A 82 -14.19 16.43 -9.37
CA LYS A 82 -15.49 16.46 -8.69
C LYS A 82 -16.67 16.26 -9.64
N GLU A 83 -16.52 16.59 -10.92
CA GLU A 83 -17.62 16.47 -11.89
C GLU A 83 -17.78 15.01 -12.35
N SER A 84 -16.67 14.36 -12.71
CA SER A 84 -16.71 12.94 -13.13
C SER A 84 -16.59 11.94 -11.97
N GLY A 85 -16.18 12.39 -10.79
CA GLY A 85 -15.92 11.53 -9.63
C GLY A 85 -14.65 10.67 -9.76
N LYS A 86 -13.79 10.96 -10.74
CA LYS A 86 -12.57 10.18 -11.02
C LYS A 86 -11.36 10.73 -10.27
N ILE A 87 -10.45 9.83 -9.89
CA ILE A 87 -9.13 10.20 -9.39
C ILE A 87 -8.11 9.91 -10.50
N TYR A 88 -7.37 10.94 -10.90
CA TYR A 88 -6.30 10.85 -11.88
C TYR A 88 -4.95 10.77 -11.19
N GLY A 89 -4.20 9.72 -11.53
CA GLY A 89 -2.81 9.60 -11.13
C GLY A 89 -2.20 8.25 -11.51
N ARG A 90 -0.90 8.25 -11.76
CA ARG A 90 -0.12 7.03 -11.96
C ARG A 90 -0.16 6.20 -10.67
N GLY A 91 -0.62 4.96 -10.79
CA GLY A 91 -0.80 4.03 -9.67
C GLY A 91 -2.24 3.88 -9.18
N THR A 92 -3.19 4.69 -9.67
CA THR A 92 -4.58 4.67 -9.19
C THR A 92 -5.33 3.37 -9.50
N GLN A 93 -5.07 2.75 -10.64
CA GLN A 93 -5.59 1.41 -10.94
C GLN A 93 -4.58 0.32 -10.56
N ASP A 94 -3.31 0.52 -10.92
CA ASP A 94 -2.25 -0.47 -10.78
C ASP A 94 -1.09 0.02 -9.90
N MET A 95 -0.98 -0.44 -8.66
CA MET A 95 -2.04 -1.09 -7.88
C MET A 95 -2.24 -0.43 -6.51
N LYS A 96 -1.87 0.85 -6.38
CA LYS A 96 -1.93 1.57 -5.11
C LYS A 96 -3.34 1.63 -4.52
N SER A 97 -4.38 1.58 -5.36
CA SER A 97 -5.77 1.48 -4.89
C SER A 97 -6.00 0.22 -4.06
N VAL A 98 -5.54 -0.93 -4.53
CA VAL A 98 -5.68 -2.23 -3.84
C VAL A 98 -4.97 -2.19 -2.48
N GLY A 99 -3.72 -1.70 -2.45
CA GLY A 99 -2.96 -1.56 -1.21
C GLY A 99 -3.66 -0.68 -0.16
N ILE A 100 -4.25 0.45 -0.58
CA ILE A 100 -5.02 1.32 0.31
C ILE A 100 -6.36 0.70 0.72
N GLN A 101 -7.05 0.00 -0.18
CA GLN A 101 -8.29 -0.71 0.14
C GLN A 101 -8.09 -1.75 1.25
N TYR A 102 -6.96 -2.47 1.26
CA TYR A 102 -6.62 -3.38 2.35
C TYR A 102 -6.50 -2.65 3.69
N LEU A 103 -5.77 -1.54 3.73
CA LEU A 103 -5.59 -0.76 4.97
C LEU A 103 -6.90 -0.16 5.48
N GLU A 104 -7.74 0.37 4.59
CA GLU A 104 -9.05 0.91 4.98
C GLU A 104 -10.05 -0.17 5.40
N ALA A 105 -10.02 -1.35 4.78
CA ALA A 105 -10.83 -2.48 5.22
C ALA A 105 -10.44 -2.90 6.64
N ILE A 106 -9.14 -3.04 6.92
CA ILE A 106 -8.63 -3.31 8.27
C ILE A 106 -9.06 -2.23 9.25
N ARG A 107 -8.93 -0.95 8.89
CA ARG A 107 -9.34 0.18 9.73
C ARG A 107 -10.80 0.09 10.15
N ARG A 108 -11.69 -0.16 9.18
CA ARG A 108 -13.13 -0.26 9.41
C ARG A 108 -13.46 -1.44 10.29
N LEU A 109 -12.92 -2.63 9.99
CA LEU A 109 -13.15 -3.82 10.80
C LEU A 109 -12.66 -3.66 12.24
N LYS A 110 -11.47 -3.07 12.45
CA LYS A 110 -10.96 -2.78 13.79
C LYS A 110 -11.84 -1.78 14.55
N ARG A 111 -12.26 -0.70 13.89
CA ARG A 111 -13.16 0.30 14.48
C ARG A 111 -14.49 -0.32 14.91
N ASP A 112 -14.99 -1.25 14.11
CA ASP A 112 -16.27 -1.94 14.35
C ASP A 112 -16.10 -3.12 15.33
N GLY A 113 -14.93 -3.29 15.96
CA GLY A 113 -14.68 -4.30 17.01
C GLY A 113 -14.52 -5.73 16.49
N VAL A 114 -14.31 -5.92 15.20
CA VAL A 114 -14.15 -7.26 14.60
C VAL A 114 -12.83 -7.87 15.02
N GLU A 115 -12.88 -9.11 15.49
CA GLU A 115 -11.70 -9.93 15.78
C GLU A 115 -11.61 -11.08 14.78
N LEU A 116 -10.46 -11.19 14.11
CA LEU A 116 -10.23 -12.22 13.10
C LEU A 116 -9.81 -13.55 13.74
N THR A 117 -10.24 -14.68 13.17
CA THR A 117 -9.74 -15.99 13.57
C THR A 117 -8.28 -16.19 13.12
N ARG A 118 -7.99 -15.92 11.85
CA ARG A 118 -6.65 -16.09 11.25
C ARG A 118 -5.88 -14.78 11.27
N THR A 119 -4.55 -14.89 11.40
CA THR A 119 -3.65 -13.77 11.18
C THR A 119 -3.72 -13.31 9.73
N VAL A 120 -3.76 -11.99 9.52
CA VAL A 120 -3.67 -11.37 8.20
C VAL A 120 -2.35 -10.63 8.10
N HIS A 121 -1.60 -10.91 7.04
CA HIS A 121 -0.44 -10.13 6.64
C HIS A 121 -0.80 -9.27 5.43
N VAL A 122 -0.41 -8.01 5.45
CA VAL A 122 -0.44 -7.14 4.27
C VAL A 122 1.00 -6.92 3.85
N SER A 123 1.34 -7.36 2.65
CA SER A 123 2.68 -7.24 2.09
C SER A 123 2.69 -6.18 0.99
N PHE A 124 3.65 -5.28 1.10
CA PHE A 124 3.95 -4.26 0.12
C PHE A 124 5.35 -4.52 -0.42
N VAL A 125 5.43 -4.97 -1.67
CA VAL A 125 6.69 -5.35 -2.32
C VAL A 125 7.19 -4.23 -3.25
N PRO A 126 8.51 -4.12 -3.44
CA PRO A 126 9.09 -3.35 -4.53
C PRO A 126 9.21 -4.21 -5.79
N ASP A 127 9.41 -3.57 -6.94
CA ASP A 127 10.01 -4.17 -8.15
C ASP A 127 9.15 -5.24 -8.84
N GLU A 128 7.83 -5.06 -8.89
CA GLU A 128 6.94 -5.92 -9.69
C GLU A 128 7.15 -5.70 -11.20
#